data_AF-A0A3M1F084-F1
#
_entry.id   AF-A0A3M1F084-F1
#
_cell.length_a   1.000
_cell.length_b   1.000
_cell.length_c   1.000
_cell.angle_alpha   90.00
_cell.angle_beta   90.00
_cell.angle_gamma   90.00
#
_symmetry.space_group_name_H-M   'P 1'
#
loop_
_entity.id
_entity.type
_entity.pdbx_description
1 polymer ?
#
loop_
_entity_poly.entity_id
_entity_poly.type
_entity_poly.pdbx_seq_one_letter_code
_entity_poly.pdbx_strand_id
1 'polypeptide(L)'
;PAEVRFLRMAGADVVGMSTVPEAIVARHAGMEVLGISTVTNIAVDQIDTDADTSHEEVLDTGRAVVPRLTELIVGVLERLEIG
;
A
#
# COMPACT_ATOMS: atom_id res chain seq x y z
N PRO A 1 -10.68 5.00 -14.41
CA PRO A 1 -9.85 4.39 -15.48
C PRO A 1 -8.68 5.26 -16.03
N ALA A 2 -8.91 6.53 -16.41
CA ALA A 2 -7.87 7.35 -17.04
C ALA A 2 -6.65 7.61 -16.14
N GLU A 3 -6.88 7.92 -14.86
CA GLU A 3 -5.83 8.12 -13.86
C GLU A 3 -4.99 6.85 -13.64
N VAL A 4 -5.64 5.68 -13.53
CA VAL A 4 -4.97 4.38 -13.39
C VAL A 4 -4.07 4.11 -14.60
N ARG A 5 -4.53 4.38 -15.82
CA ARG A 5 -3.70 4.24 -17.03
C ARG A 5 -2.53 5.19 -17.02
N PHE A 6 -2.74 6.45 -16.66
CA PHE A 6 -1.67 7.43 -16.53
C PHE A 6 -0.60 6.96 -15.53
N LEU A 7 -1.01 6.55 -14.32
CA LEU A 7 -0.11 6.08 -13.27
C LEU A 7 0.67 4.83 -13.71
N ARG A 8 0.01 3.88 -14.36
CA ARG A 8 0.68 2.70 -14.95
C ARG A 8 1.72 3.10 -16.00
N MET A 9 1.37 4.00 -16.92
CA MET A 9 2.32 4.51 -17.92
C MET A 9 3.47 5.32 -17.31
N ALA A 10 3.22 5.98 -16.18
CA ALA A 10 4.24 6.70 -15.41
C ALA A 10 5.13 5.77 -14.56
N GLY A 11 4.88 4.45 -14.58
CA GLY A 11 5.69 3.45 -13.89
C GLY A 11 5.29 3.18 -12.44
N ALA A 12 4.07 3.56 -12.01
CA ALA A 12 3.58 3.23 -10.68
C ALA A 12 3.13 1.77 -10.60
N ASP A 13 3.64 1.03 -9.61
CA ASP A 13 3.20 -0.33 -9.29
C ASP A 13 1.99 -0.36 -8.33
N VAL A 14 1.89 0.63 -7.44
CA VAL A 14 0.83 0.75 -6.42
C VAL A 14 0.42 2.23 -6.28
N VAL A 15 -0.85 2.47 -5.95
CA VAL A 15 -1.39 3.81 -5.64
C VAL A 15 -2.17 3.77 -4.32
N GLY A 16 -2.03 4.81 -3.52
CA GLY A 16 -2.71 4.98 -2.24
C GLY A 16 -2.87 6.46 -1.90
N MET A 17 -3.52 6.74 -0.76
CA MET A 17 -3.88 8.11 -0.34
C MET A 17 -3.13 8.58 0.92
N SER A 18 -2.12 7.84 1.38
CA SER A 18 -1.38 8.09 2.62
C SER A 18 0.12 7.79 2.47
N THR A 19 0.85 7.73 3.58
CA THR A 19 2.25 7.27 3.72
C THR A 19 3.31 8.25 3.20
N VAL A 20 3.12 8.87 2.04
CA VAL A 20 4.11 9.80 1.46
C VAL A 20 4.37 11.01 2.36
N PRO A 21 3.35 11.72 2.90
CA PRO A 21 3.59 12.84 3.81
C PRO A 21 4.40 12.45 5.05
N GLU A 22 4.06 11.32 5.67
CA GLU A 22 4.71 10.81 6.87
C GLU A 22 6.17 10.42 6.61
N ALA A 23 6.44 9.75 5.49
CA ALA A 23 7.79 9.38 5.08
C ALA A 23 8.68 10.61 4.84
N ILE A 24 8.14 11.66 4.22
CA ILE A 24 8.86 12.91 4.00
C ILE A 24 9.25 13.55 5.34
N VAL A 25 8.32 13.63 6.30
CA VAL A 25 8.57 14.21 7.63
C VAL A 25 9.58 13.37 8.43
N ALA A 26 9.44 12.04 8.45
CA ALA A 26 10.37 11.15 9.15
C ALA A 26 11.79 11.25 8.59
N ARG A 27 11.93 11.27 7.26
CA ARG A 27 13.24 11.47 6.61
C ARG A 27 13.82 12.84 6.92
N HIS A 28 12.99 13.89 6.94
CA HIS A 28 13.43 15.24 7.32
C HIS A 28 14.00 15.28 8.75
N ALA A 29 13.44 14.47 9.66
CA ALA A 29 13.93 14.29 11.02
C ALA A 29 15.14 13.35 11.16
N GLY A 30 15.69 12.83 10.05
CA GLY A 30 16.84 11.94 10.07
C GLY A 30 16.52 10.47 10.42
N MET A 31 15.26 10.07 10.34
CA MET A 31 14.83 8.70 10.61
C MET A 31 14.95 7.81 9.37
N GLU A 32 15.28 6.54 9.56
CA GLU A 32 15.11 5.51 8.54
C GLU A 32 13.63 5.09 8.43
N VAL A 33 13.16 4.81 7.21
CA VAL A 33 11.74 4.53 6.93
C VAL A 33 11.60 3.24 6.13
N LEU A 34 10.83 2.30 6.66
CA LEU A 34 10.34 1.11 5.94
C LEU A 34 8.85 1.28 5.65
N GLY A 35 8.48 1.32 4.36
CA GLY A 35 7.08 1.36 3.92
C GLY A 35 6.62 0.00 3.40
N ILE A 36 5.43 -0.44 3.81
CA ILE A 36 4.80 -1.68 3.34
C ILE A 36 3.39 -1.32 2.83
N SER A 37 3.10 -1.65 1.57
CA SER A 37 1.77 -1.47 0.99
C SER A 37 1.08 -2.82 0.83
N THR A 38 -0.13 -2.94 1.38
CA THR A 38 -1.01 -4.07 1.09
C THR A 38 -1.86 -3.73 -0.13
N VAL A 39 -1.79 -4.55 -1.17
CA VAL A 39 -2.66 -4.41 -2.34
C VAL A 39 -4.03 -4.99 -2.00
N THR A 40 -4.99 -4.12 -1.71
CA THR A 40 -6.37 -4.50 -1.31
C THR A 40 -7.32 -4.72 -2.47
N ASN A 41 -6.98 -4.22 -3.65
CA ASN A 41 -7.76 -4.37 -4.88
C ASN A 41 -6.86 -4.21 -6.10
N ILE A 42 -7.29 -4.78 -7.24
CA ILE A 42 -6.64 -4.56 -8.53
C ILE A 42 -7.32 -3.37 -9.21
N ALA A 43 -6.53 -2.36 -9.57
CA ALA A 43 -7.07 -1.18 -10.25
C ALA A 43 -7.56 -1.55 -11.66
N VAL A 44 -8.86 -1.32 -11.92
CA VAL A 44 -9.49 -1.57 -13.23
C VAL A 44 -9.19 -0.41 -14.17
N ASP A 45 -8.54 -0.71 -15.30
CA ASP A 45 -8.12 0.28 -16.31
C ASP A 45 -9.02 0.33 -17.56
N GLN A 46 -9.97 -0.61 -17.66
CA GLN A 46 -10.95 -0.75 -18.73
C GLN A 46 -12.20 0.10 -18.45
N ILE A 47 -12.83 0.59 -19.54
CA ILE A 47 -14.02 1.45 -19.47
C ILE A 47 -15.31 0.60 -19.51
N ASP A 48 -15.27 -0.60 -20.09
CA ASP A 48 -16.41 -1.52 -20.29
C ASP A 48 -16.37 -2.72 -19.32
N THR A 49 -16.08 -2.49 -18.04
CA THR A 49 -16.02 -3.56 -17.04
C THR A 49 -16.91 -3.21 -15.85
N ASP A 50 -17.85 -4.12 -15.52
CA ASP A 50 -18.77 -4.01 -14.38
C ASP A 50 -18.08 -4.29 -13.02
N ALA A 51 -16.75 -4.45 -13.00
CA ALA A 51 -15.97 -4.68 -11.80
C ALA A 51 -15.80 -3.35 -11.04
N ASP A 52 -16.80 -3.03 -10.24
CA ASP A 52 -16.74 -1.91 -9.31
C ASP A 52 -16.05 -2.37 -8.02
N THR A 53 -14.87 -1.81 -7.73
CA THR A 53 -14.16 -2.15 -6.49
C THR A 53 -14.88 -1.51 -5.31
N SER A 54 -15.64 -2.32 -4.56
CA SER A 54 -16.40 -1.82 -3.42
C SER A 54 -15.48 -1.53 -2.22
N HIS A 55 -15.85 -0.52 -1.43
CA HIS A 55 -15.12 -0.23 -0.19
C HIS A 55 -15.19 -1.40 0.81
N GLU A 56 -16.27 -2.20 0.77
CA GLU A 56 -16.45 -3.36 1.62
C GLU A 56 -15.44 -4.48 1.30
N GLU A 57 -15.23 -4.79 0.01
CA GLU A 57 -14.23 -5.76 -0.43
C GLU A 57 -12.80 -5.37 -0.03
N VAL A 58 -12.50 -4.06 -0.09
CA VAL A 58 -11.23 -3.50 0.38
C VAL A 58 -11.07 -3.73 1.90
N LEU A 59 -12.11 -3.50 2.68
CA LEU A 59 -12.08 -3.70 4.13
C LEU A 59 -11.92 -5.19 4.50
N ASP A 60 -12.62 -6.08 3.82
CA ASP A 60 -12.54 -7.51 4.08
C ASP A 60 -11.18 -8.10 3.69
N THR A 61 -10.64 -7.67 2.55
CA THR A 61 -9.27 -8.01 2.15
C THR A 61 -8.26 -7.47 3.17
N GLY A 62 -8.47 -6.24 3.64
CA GLY A 62 -7.65 -5.65 4.71
C GLY A 62 -7.66 -6.47 5.98
N ARG A 63 -8.84 -6.92 6.44
CA ARG A 63 -8.98 -7.80 7.62
C ARG A 63 -8.29 -9.15 7.42
N ALA A 64 -8.43 -9.74 6.23
CA ALA A 64 -7.82 -11.03 5.90
C ALA A 64 -6.28 -10.98 5.91
N VAL A 65 -5.67 -9.82 5.63
CA VAL A 65 -4.21 -9.67 5.60
C VAL A 65 -3.59 -9.51 7.00
N VAL A 66 -4.38 -9.10 7.99
CA VAL A 66 -3.88 -8.72 9.33
C VAL A 66 -2.94 -9.77 9.92
N PRO A 67 -3.25 -11.08 9.93
CA PRO A 67 -2.35 -12.07 10.54
C PRO A 67 -0.97 -12.10 9.87
N ARG A 68 -0.92 -12.03 8.53
CA ARG A 68 0.33 -12.07 7.76
C ARG A 68 1.14 -10.79 7.94
N LEU A 69 0.48 -9.63 7.94
CA LEU A 69 1.15 -8.35 8.16
C LEU A 69 1.71 -8.27 9.58
N THR A 70 0.98 -8.81 10.56
CA THR A 70 1.43 -8.89 11.95
C THR A 70 2.70 -9.73 12.08
N GLU A 71 2.69 -10.94 11.50
CA GLU A 71 3.85 -11.82 11.49
C GLU A 71 5.07 -11.15 10.83
N LEU A 72 4.86 -10.48 9.69
CA LEU A 72 5.91 -9.76 8.99
C LEU A 72 6.50 -8.63 9.84
N ILE A 73 5.66 -7.78 10.43
CA ILE A 73 6.10 -6.64 11.25
C ILE A 73 6.87 -7.15 12.48
N VAL A 74 6.35 -8.14 13.19
CA VAL A 74 7.03 -8.73 14.35
C VAL A 74 8.38 -9.32 13.95
N GLY A 75 8.43 -10.10 12.86
CA GLY A 75 9.68 -10.69 12.38
C GLY A 75 10.70 -9.67 11.86
N VAL A 76 10.26 -8.49 11.41
CA VAL A 76 11.16 -7.36 11.11
C VAL A 76 11.71 -6.77 12.41
N LEU A 77 10.85 -6.49 13.38
CA LEU A 77 11.25 -5.92 14.68
C LEU A 77 12.25 -6.82 15.43
N GLU A 78 12.08 -8.14 15.38
CA GLU A 78 13.00 -9.09 16.01
C GLU A 78 14.42 -9.09 15.41
N ARG A 79 14.56 -8.66 14.15
CA ARG A 79 15.83 -8.63 13.42
C ARG A 79 16.40 -7.24 13.26
N LEU A 80 15.68 -6.21 13.69
CA LEU A 80 16.18 -4.85 13.67
C LEU A 80 17.22 -4.68 14.78
N GLU A 81 18.46 -4.46 14.37
CA GLU A 81 19.53 -4.06 15.27
C GLU A 81 19.29 -2.60 15.68
N ILE A 82 19.08 -2.36 16.97
CA ILE A 82 19.04 -1.00 17.51
C ILE A 82 20.51 -0.60 17.74
N GLY A 83 21.03 0.27 16.87
CA GLY A 83 22.37 0.84 16.97
C GLY A 83 22.57 1.74 18.18
#